data_AF-R0GZ44-F1
#
_entry.id   AF-R0GZ44-F1
#
_cell.length_a   1.000
_cell.length_b   1.000
_cell.length_c   1.000
_cell.angle_alpha   90.00
_cell.angle_beta   90.00
_cell.angle_gamma   90.00
#
_symmetry.space_group_name_H-M   'P 1'
#
loop_
_entity.id
_entity.type
_entity.pdbx_description
1 polymer ?
#
loop_
_entity_poly.entity_id
_entity_poly.type
_entity_poly.pdbx_seq_one_letter_code
_entity_poly.pdbx_strand_id
1 'polypeptide(L)'
;MERQIINKKKRVFSLEPNKDPSAVFTRKYTNHLVPALKKLNMNKSSSKQTVKHEVDMALALSAQEFAWSRFLLEKLSSSTNPTNTTSSSSSNRVRILERSDKESGDEEGEIEEKLRELQKLLPGGEEMNVEEMLSEIGTYIKCLELQTIALKSIVQDTT
;
A
#
# COMPACT_ATOMS: atom_id res chain seq x y z
N MET A 1 -22.49 -51.72 -29.70
CA MET A 1 -21.34 -51.06 -29.04
C MET A 1 -21.60 -49.57 -29.01
N GLU A 2 -22.05 -49.09 -27.85
CA GLU A 2 -22.57 -47.74 -27.62
C GLU A 2 -21.45 -46.69 -27.60
N ARG A 3 -21.68 -45.55 -28.26
CA ARG A 3 -20.77 -44.40 -28.26
C ARG A 3 -21.08 -43.52 -27.05
N GLN A 4 -20.19 -43.48 -26.06
CA GLN A 4 -20.28 -42.54 -24.94
C GLN A 4 -19.89 -41.13 -25.40
N ILE A 5 -20.83 -40.20 -25.28
CA ILE A 5 -20.64 -38.77 -25.57
C ILE A 5 -19.95 -38.12 -24.37
N ILE A 6 -18.70 -37.67 -24.56
CA ILE A 6 -17.92 -36.96 -23.55
C ILE A 6 -18.48 -35.54 -23.44
N ASN A 7 -19.31 -35.31 -22.42
CA ASN A 7 -19.82 -33.99 -22.07
C ASN A 7 -18.68 -33.13 -21.51
N LYS A 8 -18.09 -32.28 -22.37
CA LYS A 8 -17.19 -31.20 -21.94
C LYS A 8 -17.98 -30.19 -21.13
N LYS A 9 -18.00 -30.35 -19.80
CA LYS A 9 -18.51 -29.35 -18.86
C LYS A 9 -17.70 -28.07 -19.06
N LYS A 10 -18.27 -27.11 -19.80
CA LYS A 10 -17.80 -25.72 -19.82
C LYS A 10 -17.81 -25.24 -18.38
N ARG A 11 -16.64 -24.88 -17.84
CA ARG A 11 -16.55 -24.18 -16.55
C ARG A 11 -17.25 -22.85 -16.72
N VAL A 12 -18.51 -22.78 -16.28
CA VAL A 12 -19.25 -21.54 -16.17
C VAL A 12 -18.56 -20.77 -15.06
N PHE A 13 -17.75 -19.79 -15.43
CA PHE A 13 -17.28 -18.78 -14.47
C PHE A 13 -18.53 -18.05 -13.98
N SER A 14 -18.96 -18.36 -12.76
CA SER A 14 -19.93 -17.51 -12.07
C SER A 14 -19.21 -16.19 -11.80
N LEU A 15 -19.61 -15.13 -12.51
CA LEU A 15 -19.18 -13.75 -12.30
C LEU A 15 -19.98 -13.10 -11.15
N GLU A 16 -20.32 -13.86 -10.11
CA GLU A 16 -20.84 -13.27 -8.88
C GLU A 16 -19.73 -12.37 -8.30
N PRO A 17 -19.97 -11.06 -8.11
CA PRO A 17 -19.03 -10.23 -7.39
C PRO A 17 -18.90 -10.81 -5.99
N ASN A 18 -17.72 -11.34 -5.68
CA ASN A 18 -17.44 -11.92 -4.38
C ASN A 18 -17.70 -10.85 -3.31
N LYS A 19 -18.61 -11.14 -2.38
CA LYS A 19 -19.03 -10.23 -1.30
C LYS A 19 -17.93 -9.98 -0.27
N ASP A 20 -16.85 -10.75 -0.30
CA ASP A 20 -15.69 -10.57 0.57
C ASP A 20 -14.80 -9.41 0.08
N PRO A 21 -14.69 -8.29 0.84
CA PRO A 21 -13.82 -7.17 0.50
C PRO A 21 -12.36 -7.58 0.28
N SER A 22 -11.90 -8.61 0.99
CA SER A 22 -10.53 -9.12 0.87
C SER A 22 -10.30 -9.79 -0.50
N ALA A 23 -11.25 -10.60 -0.95
CA ALA A 23 -11.22 -11.20 -2.28
C ALA A 23 -11.33 -10.15 -3.39
N VAL A 24 -12.15 -9.11 -3.20
CA VAL A 24 -12.27 -7.99 -4.15
C VAL A 24 -10.94 -7.23 -4.27
N PHE A 25 -10.33 -6.88 -3.14
CA PHE A 25 -9.01 -6.25 -3.11
C PHE A 25 -7.97 -7.11 -3.81
N THR A 26 -7.88 -8.39 -3.47
CA THR A 26 -6.90 -9.33 -4.03
C THR A 26 -7.05 -9.45 -5.54
N ARG A 27 -8.30 -9.48 -6.03
CA ARG A 27 -8.61 -9.47 -7.46
C ARG A 27 -8.18 -8.16 -8.12
N LYS A 28 -8.47 -6.99 -7.54
CA LYS A 28 -7.98 -5.69 -8.05
C LYS A 28 -6.44 -5.69 -8.12
N TYR A 29 -5.78 -6.10 -7.05
CA TYR A 29 -4.32 -6.12 -6.94
C TYR A 29 -3.65 -7.00 -7.99
N THR A 30 -4.12 -8.24 -8.14
CA THR A 30 -3.60 -9.18 -9.14
C THR A 30 -3.86 -8.69 -10.58
N ASN A 31 -5.00 -8.05 -10.84
CA ASN A 31 -5.33 -7.48 -12.15
C ASN A 31 -4.40 -6.33 -12.55
N HIS A 32 -3.88 -5.55 -11.61
CA HIS A 32 -2.89 -4.51 -11.89
C HIS A 32 -1.48 -5.09 -11.99
N LEU A 33 -1.11 -5.95 -11.04
CA LEU A 33 0.25 -6.45 -10.89
C LEU A 33 0.66 -7.40 -12.03
N VAL A 34 -0.13 -8.43 -12.32
CA VAL A 34 0.28 -9.50 -13.25
C VAL A 34 0.57 -8.97 -14.66
N PRO A 35 -0.28 -8.12 -15.26
CA PRO A 35 0.02 -7.52 -16.57
C PRO A 35 1.29 -6.68 -16.55
N ALA A 36 1.55 -5.96 -15.46
CA ALA A 36 2.69 -5.08 -15.39
C ALA A 36 4.01 -5.82 -15.18
N LEU A 37 4.03 -6.85 -14.33
CA LEU A 37 5.16 -7.77 -14.23
C LEU A 37 5.45 -8.45 -15.57
N LYS A 38 4.41 -8.84 -16.32
CA LYS A 38 4.58 -9.37 -17.68
C LYS A 38 5.24 -8.36 -18.61
N LYS A 39 4.83 -7.08 -18.56
CA LYS A 39 5.47 -5.99 -19.35
C LYS A 39 6.95 -5.81 -18.99
N LEU A 40 7.29 -5.81 -17.70
CA LEU A 40 8.68 -5.72 -17.25
C LEU A 40 9.54 -6.88 -17.74
N ASN A 41 8.97 -8.09 -17.75
CA ASN A 41 9.65 -9.26 -18.29
C ASN A 41 9.88 -9.15 -19.81
N MET A 42 8.92 -8.59 -20.56
CA MET A 42 9.09 -8.39 -22.02
C MET A 42 10.21 -7.38 -22.34
N ASN A 43 10.35 -6.34 -21.51
CA ASN A 43 11.30 -5.25 -21.75
C ASN A 43 12.73 -5.53 -21.25
N LYS A 44 12.97 -6.67 -20.57
CA LYS A 44 14.26 -7.09 -19.96
C LYS A 44 14.95 -6.04 -19.08
N SER A 45 14.26 -4.98 -18.69
CA SER A 45 14.78 -3.84 -17.93
C SER A 45 14.43 -3.93 -16.43
N SER A 46 14.29 -5.15 -15.90
CA SER A 46 13.79 -5.39 -14.55
C SER A 46 14.82 -5.00 -13.48
N SER A 47 14.90 -3.71 -13.15
CA SER A 47 15.56 -3.29 -11.92
C SER A 47 14.64 -3.60 -10.73
N LYS A 48 15.23 -3.96 -9.58
CA LYS A 48 14.48 -4.19 -8.33
C LYS A 48 13.58 -3.00 -7.98
N GLN A 49 14.04 -1.78 -8.28
CA GLN A 49 13.29 -0.55 -8.05
C GLN A 49 12.05 -0.43 -8.94
N THR A 50 12.12 -0.87 -10.20
CA THR A 50 10.96 -0.85 -11.11
C THR A 50 9.92 -1.86 -10.68
N VAL A 51 10.35 -3.06 -10.26
CA VAL A 51 9.44 -4.08 -9.73
C VAL A 51 8.77 -3.59 -8.45
N LYS A 52 9.53 -2.97 -7.54
CA LYS A 52 8.98 -2.36 -6.32
C LYS A 52 7.96 -1.27 -6.65
N HIS A 53 8.30 -0.36 -7.55
CA HIS A 53 7.40 0.73 -7.98
C HIS A 53 6.08 0.16 -8.52
N GLU A 54 6.13 -0.87 -9.36
CA GLU A 54 4.93 -1.48 -9.92
C GLU A 54 4.09 -2.21 -8.86
N VAL A 55 4.75 -2.90 -7.92
CA VAL A 55 4.09 -3.56 -6.78
C VAL A 55 3.39 -2.52 -5.90
N ASP A 56 4.06 -1.41 -5.58
CA ASP A 56 3.49 -0.31 -4.79
C ASP A 56 2.36 0.40 -5.55
N MET A 57 2.48 0.53 -6.87
CA MET A 57 1.46 1.11 -7.75
C MET A 57 0.19 0.25 -7.76
N ALA A 58 0.34 -1.05 -7.94
CA ALA A 58 -0.77 -2.00 -7.88
C ALA A 58 -1.45 -1.99 -6.50
N LEU A 59 -0.67 -1.86 -5.42
CA LEU A 59 -1.20 -1.72 -4.05
C LEU A 59 -2.06 -0.46 -3.92
N ALA A 60 -1.54 0.70 -4.33
CA ALA A 60 -2.25 1.98 -4.26
C ALA A 60 -3.55 1.97 -5.08
N LEU A 61 -3.50 1.50 -6.32
CA LEU A 61 -4.67 1.43 -7.21
C LEU A 61 -5.77 0.49 -6.68
N SER A 62 -5.39 -0.57 -5.98
CA SER A 62 -6.35 -1.53 -5.40
C SER A 62 -7.08 -0.98 -4.17
N ALA A 63 -6.47 0.01 -3.52
CA ALA A 63 -6.88 0.60 -2.26
C ALA A 63 -7.39 2.05 -2.41
N GLN A 64 -7.71 2.52 -3.63
CA GLN A 64 -8.04 3.93 -3.95
C GLN A 64 -9.12 4.58 -3.06
N GLU A 65 -9.93 3.76 -2.42
CA GLU A 65 -10.98 4.14 -1.49
C GLU A 65 -10.42 4.78 -0.20
N PHE A 66 -9.16 4.46 0.17
CA PHE A 66 -8.48 4.92 1.39
C PHE A 66 -7.60 6.16 1.13
N ALA A 67 -7.45 7.03 2.13
CA ALA A 67 -6.66 8.26 1.99
C ALA A 67 -5.17 7.95 1.75
N TRP A 68 -4.58 7.02 2.52
CA TRP A 68 -3.16 6.65 2.39
C TRP A 68 -2.82 6.15 0.98
N SER A 69 -3.77 5.53 0.29
CA SER A 69 -3.58 5.01 -1.06
C SER A 69 -3.39 6.12 -2.08
N ARG A 70 -4.08 7.25 -1.89
CA ARG A 70 -4.01 8.41 -2.80
C ARG A 70 -2.70 9.14 -2.63
N PHE A 71 -2.26 9.32 -1.39
CA PHE A 71 -0.92 9.85 -1.10
C PHE A 71 0.18 8.94 -1.64
N LEU A 72 0.04 7.62 -1.48
CA LEU A 72 0.98 6.66 -2.08
C LEU A 72 1.01 6.79 -3.60
N LEU A 73 -0.15 6.88 -4.25
CA LEU A 73 -0.27 7.04 -5.69
C LEU A 73 0.38 8.34 -6.19
N GLU A 74 0.16 9.44 -5.47
CA GLU A 74 0.78 10.74 -5.76
C GLU A 74 2.30 10.66 -5.65
N LYS A 75 2.82 10.06 -4.57
CA LYS A 75 4.26 9.85 -4.37
C LYS A 75 4.90 8.99 -5.45
N LEU A 76 4.22 7.94 -5.90
CA LEU A 76 4.73 7.05 -6.95
C LEU A 76 4.68 7.71 -8.34
N SER A 77 3.75 8.64 -8.55
CA SER A 77 3.61 9.39 -9.80
C SER A 77 4.59 10.55 -9.90
N SER A 78 4.92 11.20 -8.78
CA SER A 78 5.92 12.26 -8.72
C SER A 78 7.35 11.72 -8.83
N SER A 79 7.61 10.51 -8.30
CA SER A 79 8.93 9.87 -8.34
C SER A 79 9.45 9.53 -9.75
N THR A 80 8.61 9.54 -10.80
CA THR A 80 9.07 9.28 -12.17
C THR A 80 9.79 10.46 -12.81
N ASN A 81 9.72 11.64 -12.20
CA ASN A 81 10.55 12.79 -12.56
C ASN A 81 11.55 13.03 -11.42
N PRO A 82 12.87 12.89 -11.63
CA PRO A 82 13.85 13.38 -10.67
C PRO A 82 13.91 14.92 -10.78
N THR A 83 12.85 15.61 -10.35
CA THR A 83 12.91 17.05 -10.11
C THR A 83 13.48 17.25 -8.72
N ASN A 84 14.78 17.55 -8.69
CA ASN A 84 15.46 18.16 -7.54
C ASN A 84 14.61 19.31 -7.01
N THR A 85 13.85 19.06 -5.96
CA THR A 85 13.16 20.12 -5.21
C THR A 85 13.65 20.02 -3.79
N THR A 86 14.77 20.70 -3.56
CA THR A 86 15.18 21.14 -2.24
C THR A 86 14.05 21.96 -1.63
N SER A 87 13.39 21.44 -0.62
CA SER A 87 12.65 22.25 0.36
C SER A 87 13.34 22.11 1.71
N SER A 88 14.53 22.72 1.77
CA SER A 88 15.04 23.26 3.02
C SER A 88 14.14 24.42 3.43
N SER A 89 13.30 24.22 4.44
CA SER A 89 12.75 25.33 5.23
C SER A 89 13.10 25.08 6.69
N SER A 90 14.32 25.48 7.04
CA SER A 90 14.70 25.84 8.40
C SER A 90 13.78 26.94 8.88
N SER A 91 12.99 26.66 9.92
CA SER A 91 12.36 27.71 10.73
C SER A 91 12.93 27.62 12.13
N ASN A 92 13.96 28.43 12.35
CA ASN A 92 14.40 28.81 13.69
C ASN A 92 13.22 29.44 14.45
N ARG A 93 12.68 28.73 15.44
CA ARG A 93 12.03 29.38 16.59
C ARG A 93 12.77 29.00 17.87
N VAL A 94 13.84 29.75 18.12
CA VAL A 94 14.33 29.95 19.48
C VAL A 94 13.31 30.86 20.19
N ARG A 95 12.80 30.42 21.35
CA ARG A 95 12.74 31.16 22.63
C ARG A 95 11.65 30.62 23.56
N ILE A 96 12.05 29.90 24.61
CA ILE A 96 12.06 30.37 26.02
C ILE A 96 12.15 29.17 26.94
N LEU A 97 13.25 29.17 27.71
CA LEU A 97 13.44 28.44 28.94
C LEU A 97 12.34 28.86 29.94
N GLU A 98 11.35 28.02 30.17
CA GLU A 98 10.65 27.99 31.46
C GLU A 98 10.80 26.60 32.04
N ARG A 99 11.81 26.51 32.91
CA ARG A 99 11.94 25.51 33.95
C ARG A 99 10.65 25.52 34.77
N SER A 100 9.85 24.46 34.64
CA SER A 100 8.85 24.10 35.63
C SER A 100 9.07 22.63 35.96
N ASP A 101 9.74 22.39 37.08
CA ASP A 101 9.80 21.10 37.73
C ASP A 101 8.36 20.64 38.00
N LYS A 102 7.87 19.67 37.21
CA LYS A 102 6.70 18.85 37.53
C LYS A 102 7.04 17.40 37.22
N GLU A 103 7.50 16.70 38.24
CA GLU A 103 7.39 15.24 38.35
C GLU A 103 5.92 14.85 38.18
N SER A 104 5.49 14.46 36.97
CA SER A 104 4.26 13.68 36.68
C SER A 104 3.96 13.46 35.18
N GLY A 105 4.96 13.43 34.26
CA GLY A 105 4.69 13.55 32.82
C GLY A 105 5.55 12.75 31.84
N ASP A 106 5.99 11.54 32.17
CA ASP A 106 6.75 10.70 31.21
C ASP A 106 5.86 10.05 30.13
N GLU A 107 4.64 9.65 30.47
CA GLU A 107 3.77 8.86 29.58
C GLU A 107 3.22 9.67 28.39
N GLU A 108 2.86 10.96 28.60
CA GLU A 108 2.30 11.80 27.54
C GLU A 108 3.32 12.12 26.45
N GLY A 109 4.58 12.39 26.85
CA GLY A 109 5.69 12.61 25.92
C GLY A 109 6.04 11.37 25.12
N GLU A 110 6.00 10.19 25.75
CA GLU A 110 6.23 8.91 25.07
C GLU A 110 5.14 8.61 24.04
N ILE A 111 3.86 8.86 24.37
CA ILE A 111 2.74 8.66 23.43
C ILE A 111 2.89 9.57 22.20
N GLU A 112 3.26 10.82 22.39
CA GLU A 112 3.44 11.77 21.28
C GLU A 112 4.61 11.36 20.37
N GLU A 113 5.70 10.85 20.94
CA GLU A 113 6.81 10.28 20.17
C GLU A 113 6.37 9.06 19.35
N LYS A 114 5.62 8.13 19.96
CA LYS A 114 5.10 6.94 19.27
C LYS A 114 4.14 7.30 18.14
N LEU A 115 3.32 8.34 18.31
CA LEU A 115 2.45 8.85 17.24
C LEU A 115 3.26 9.41 16.08
N ARG A 116 4.34 10.16 16.35
CA ARG A 116 5.26 10.64 15.30
C ARG A 116 5.98 9.51 14.57
N GLU A 117 6.36 8.45 15.28
CA GLU A 117 6.92 7.25 14.64
C GLU A 117 5.89 6.57 13.73
N LEU A 118 4.64 6.47 14.19
CA LEU A 118 3.56 5.85 13.42
C LEU A 118 3.21 6.64 12.15
N GLN A 119 3.19 7.97 12.23
CA GLN A 119 2.97 8.86 11.07
C GLN A 119 3.95 8.58 9.92
N LYS A 120 5.22 8.34 10.25
CA LYS A 120 6.28 8.05 9.25
C LYS A 120 6.11 6.71 8.54
N LEU A 121 5.36 5.77 9.12
CA LEU A 121 5.13 4.45 8.53
C LEU A 121 3.97 4.46 7.53
N LEU A 122 3.01 5.37 7.68
CA LEU A 122 1.84 5.47 6.82
C LEU A 122 2.15 6.36 5.60
N PRO A 123 1.87 5.91 4.36
CA PRO A 123 1.96 6.78 3.20
C PRO A 123 1.01 7.97 3.34
N GLY A 124 1.54 9.19 3.39
CA GLY A 124 0.74 10.39 3.61
C GLY A 124 0.43 10.69 5.09
N GLY A 125 1.07 9.97 6.03
CA GLY A 125 0.76 10.09 7.45
C GLY A 125 1.21 11.41 8.10
N GLU A 126 2.18 12.12 7.51
CA GLU A 126 2.62 13.44 7.98
C GLU A 126 1.62 14.54 7.60
N GLU A 127 0.84 14.30 6.54
CA GLU A 127 -0.19 15.20 6.02
C GLU A 127 -1.58 14.96 6.65
N MET A 128 -1.79 13.82 7.31
CA MET A 128 -3.04 13.45 7.98
C MET A 128 -3.08 13.94 9.43
N ASN A 129 -4.29 14.25 9.91
CA ASN A 129 -4.53 14.42 11.35
C ASN A 129 -4.43 13.06 12.08
N VAL A 130 -4.30 13.08 13.40
CA VAL A 130 -4.06 11.86 14.20
C VAL A 130 -5.24 10.89 14.10
N GLU A 131 -6.47 11.39 14.14
CA GLU A 131 -7.68 10.58 14.07
C GLU A 131 -7.81 9.85 12.73
N GLU A 132 -7.59 10.57 11.62
CA GLU A 132 -7.59 10.03 10.26
C GLU A 132 -6.47 9.00 10.10
N MET A 133 -5.23 9.33 10.52
CA MET A 133 -4.11 8.39 10.49
C MET A 133 -4.44 7.09 11.22
N LEU A 134 -5.00 7.16 12.43
CA LEU A 134 -5.36 5.97 13.22
C LEU A 134 -6.51 5.17 12.60
N SER A 135 -7.41 5.81 11.85
CA SER A 135 -8.44 5.08 11.09
C SER A 135 -7.86 4.39 9.84
N GLU A 136 -6.91 5.04 9.19
CA GLU A 136 -6.30 4.60 7.93
C GLU A 136 -5.26 3.49 8.16
N ILE A 137 -4.52 3.52 9.27
CA ILE A 137 -3.47 2.53 9.57
C ILE A 137 -3.98 1.09 9.58
N GLY A 138 -5.18 0.85 10.11
CA GLY A 138 -5.78 -0.48 10.14
C GLY A 138 -6.04 -1.02 8.73
N THR A 139 -6.51 -0.15 7.84
CA THR A 139 -6.77 -0.50 6.44
C THR A 139 -5.48 -0.71 5.67
N TYR A 140 -4.43 0.07 5.95
CA TYR A 140 -3.11 -0.08 5.35
C TYR A 140 -2.48 -1.42 5.74
N ILE A 141 -2.46 -1.76 7.03
CA ILE A 141 -1.99 -3.06 7.53
C ILE A 141 -2.74 -4.19 6.82
N LYS A 142 -4.08 -4.08 6.72
CA LYS A 142 -4.87 -5.13 6.07
C LYS A 142 -4.51 -5.31 4.60
N CYS A 143 -4.30 -4.22 3.87
CA CYS A 143 -3.89 -4.28 2.46
C CYS A 143 -2.48 -4.88 2.29
N LEU A 144 -1.55 -4.63 3.22
CA LEU A 144 -0.22 -5.25 3.22
C LEU A 144 -0.28 -6.77 3.46
N GLU A 145 -1.15 -7.23 4.37
CA GLU A 145 -1.39 -8.66 4.58
C GLU A 145 -1.91 -9.31 3.29
N LEU A 146 -2.93 -8.72 2.67
CA LEU A 146 -3.54 -9.24 1.45
C LEU A 146 -2.56 -9.21 0.26
N GLN A 147 -1.74 -8.15 0.16
CA GLN A 147 -0.65 -8.09 -0.81
C GLN A 147 0.31 -9.27 -0.64
N THR A 148 0.72 -9.55 0.60
CA THR A 148 1.64 -10.65 0.91
C THR A 148 1.03 -12.00 0.54
N ILE A 149 -0.25 -12.20 0.82
CA ILE A 149 -0.99 -13.43 0.45
C ILE A 149 -1.03 -13.57 -1.07
N ALA A 150 -1.44 -12.52 -1.79
CA ALA A 150 -1.55 -12.53 -3.25
C ALA A 150 -0.20 -12.83 -3.92
N LEU A 151 0.87 -12.19 -3.46
CA LEU A 151 2.23 -12.43 -3.97
C LEU A 151 2.68 -13.87 -3.73
N LYS A 152 2.42 -14.42 -2.53
CA LYS A 152 2.73 -15.83 -2.21
C LYS A 152 1.98 -16.79 -3.12
N SER A 153 0.69 -16.55 -3.39
CA SER A 153 -0.11 -17.37 -4.30
C SER A 153 0.45 -17.35 -5.72
N ILE A 154 0.81 -16.17 -6.25
CA ILE A 154 1.41 -16.05 -7.59
C ILE A 154 2.70 -16.88 -7.69
N VAL A 155 3.55 -16.83 -6.66
CA VAL A 155 4.81 -17.59 -6.66
C VAL A 155 4.53 -19.10 -6.64
N GLN A 156 3.59 -19.55 -5.81
CA GLN A 156 3.23 -20.97 -5.70
C GLN A 156 2.60 -21.52 -7.00
N ASP A 157 1.78 -20.73 -7.69
CA ASP A 157 1.14 -21.12 -8.95
C ASP A 157 2.15 -21.24 -10.13
N THR A 158 3.36 -20.71 -9.98
CA THR A 158 4.43 -20.77 -10.99
C THR A 158 5.43 -21.91 -10.83
N THR A 159 5.37 -22.65 -9.72
CA THR A 159 6.17 -23.85 -9.42
C THR A 159 5.38 -25.13 -9.67
#